data_AF-A0A2E5V568-F1
#
_entry.id   AF-A0A2E5V568-F1
#
_cell.length_a   1.000
_cell.length_b   1.000
_cell.length_c   1.000
_cell.angle_alpha   90.00
_cell.angle_beta   90.00
_cell.angle_gamma   90.00
#
_symmetry.space_group_name_H-M   'P 1'
#
loop_
_entity.id
_entity.type
_entity.pdbx_description
1 polymer ?
#
loop_
_entity_poly.entity_id
_entity_poly.type
_entity_poly.pdbx_seq_one_letter_code
_entity_poly.pdbx_strand_id
1 'polypeptide(L)'
;MASITDSPALVLNADFRPLSYFPLSLWSWQDAVKAVFLNRVNIVAEYDVSARSPSFTMKLPSVIALREYIPLSRQPAFTRFNVFLRDRFNCQYCGEWFPVHELTFDHVVPRSKGGRTNWDNVVTACSVCNLRKANKSVKESEMYPQNMPKQPSTWQLQENGRAFPPNYLHKSWHDFLYWDSELQEE
;
A
#
# COMPACT_ATOMS: atom_id res chain seq x y z
N MET A 1 -14.14 18.72 -15.23
CA MET A 1 -12.77 19.27 -15.19
C MET A 1 -12.19 18.92 -13.82
N ALA A 2 -11.09 18.19 -13.76
CA ALA A 2 -10.47 17.83 -12.48
C ALA A 2 -10.03 19.11 -11.75
N SER A 3 -10.38 19.22 -10.46
CA SER A 3 -9.92 20.33 -9.62
C SER A 3 -8.41 20.22 -9.43
N ILE A 4 -7.70 21.35 -9.37
CA ILE A 4 -6.26 21.40 -9.06
C ILE A 4 -5.91 20.68 -7.75
N THR A 5 -6.89 20.58 -6.84
CA THR A 5 -6.76 19.86 -5.55
C THR A 5 -6.67 18.35 -5.69
N ASP A 6 -6.97 17.78 -6.87
CA ASP A 6 -7.04 16.35 -7.13
C ASP A 6 -5.92 15.88 -8.09
N SER A 7 -4.72 16.46 -7.95
CA SER A 7 -3.56 16.23 -8.83
C SER A 7 -2.34 15.73 -8.06
N PRO A 8 -2.42 14.61 -7.31
CA PRO A 8 -1.26 14.07 -6.58
C PRO A 8 -0.12 13.66 -7.52
N ALA A 9 1.13 13.77 -7.09
CA ALA A 9 2.27 13.30 -7.88
C ALA A 9 2.72 11.91 -7.42
N LEU A 10 2.89 10.98 -8.37
CA LEU A 10 3.54 9.70 -8.10
C LEU A 10 5.05 9.91 -7.87
N VAL A 11 5.55 9.42 -6.75
CA VAL A 11 6.95 9.52 -6.35
C VAL A 11 7.65 8.19 -6.60
N LEU A 12 8.63 8.25 -7.50
CA LEU A 12 9.53 7.17 -7.82
C LEU A 12 10.86 7.39 -7.09
N ASN A 13 11.54 6.30 -6.77
CA ASN A 13 12.93 6.32 -6.33
C ASN A 13 13.86 6.64 -7.52
N ALA A 14 15.17 6.77 -7.28
CA ALA A 14 16.14 7.09 -8.32
C ALA A 14 16.29 6.01 -9.40
N ASP A 15 15.78 4.80 -9.16
CA ASP A 15 15.71 3.69 -10.13
C ASP A 15 14.35 3.64 -10.87
N PHE A 16 13.55 4.71 -10.79
CA PHE A 16 12.23 4.85 -11.42
C PHE A 16 11.17 3.84 -10.93
N ARG A 17 11.37 3.25 -9.74
CA ARG A 17 10.35 2.39 -9.11
C ARG A 17 9.62 3.14 -7.99
N PRO A 18 8.30 2.92 -7.80
CA PRO A 18 7.59 3.48 -6.66
C PRO A 18 8.24 3.11 -5.32
N LEU A 19 8.33 4.07 -4.40
CA LEU A 19 8.85 3.82 -3.04
C LEU A 19 7.93 2.90 -2.24
N SER A 20 6.63 2.94 -2.54
CA SER A 20 5.61 2.06 -1.98
C SER A 20 4.53 1.86 -3.02
N TYR A 21 4.05 0.62 -3.18
CA TYR A 21 2.91 0.31 -4.06
C TYR A 21 1.57 0.41 -3.33
N PHE A 22 1.58 0.28 -1.99
CA PHE A 22 0.34 0.34 -1.20
C PHE A 22 0.61 0.87 0.23
N PRO A 23 0.10 2.07 0.61
CA PRO A 23 -0.45 3.05 -0.32
C PRO A 23 0.62 3.44 -1.35
N LEU A 24 0.18 3.69 -2.58
CA LEU A 24 1.09 4.14 -3.64
C LEU A 24 1.82 5.40 -3.15
N SER A 25 3.13 5.51 -3.44
CA SER A 25 3.95 6.63 -3.01
C SER A 25 3.52 7.92 -3.69
N LEU A 26 2.48 8.56 -3.16
CA LEU A 26 1.88 9.78 -3.68
C LEU A 26 2.22 10.96 -2.78
N TRP A 27 2.58 12.08 -3.40
CA TRP A 27 2.70 13.38 -2.74
C TRP A 27 1.58 14.31 -3.18
N SER A 28 1.22 15.25 -2.32
CA SER A 28 0.36 16.37 -2.72
C SER A 28 1.05 17.16 -3.84
N TRP A 29 0.28 17.81 -4.72
CA TRP A 29 0.87 18.64 -5.77
C TRP A 29 1.74 19.77 -5.17
N GLN A 30 1.39 20.27 -3.99
CA GLN A 30 2.15 21.28 -3.26
C GLN A 30 3.53 20.76 -2.84
N ASP A 31 3.60 19.56 -2.27
CA ASP A 31 4.86 18.93 -1.86
C ASP A 31 5.73 18.59 -3.08
N ALA A 32 5.12 18.13 -4.17
CA ALA A 32 5.80 17.85 -5.41
C ALA A 32 6.41 19.13 -6.03
N VAL A 33 5.64 20.21 -6.12
CA VAL A 33 6.12 21.52 -6.58
C VAL A 33 7.24 22.03 -5.68
N LYS A 34 7.09 21.96 -4.36
CA LYS A 34 8.14 22.33 -3.40
C LYS A 34 9.43 21.54 -3.64
N ALA A 35 9.34 20.24 -3.87
CA ALA A 35 10.51 19.40 -4.13
C ALA A 35 11.19 19.72 -5.47
N VAL A 36 10.42 20.07 -6.50
CA VAL A 36 10.95 20.58 -7.78
C VAL A 36 11.71 21.88 -7.57
N PHE A 37 11.13 22.85 -6.84
CA PHE A 37 11.80 24.12 -6.53
C PHE A 37 13.08 23.94 -5.71
N LEU A 38 13.10 22.98 -4.79
CA LEU A 38 14.28 22.64 -4.01
C LEU A 38 15.30 21.79 -4.79
N ASN A 39 15.06 21.52 -6.08
CA ASN A 39 15.92 20.72 -6.96
C ASN A 39 16.22 19.31 -6.40
N ARG A 40 15.26 18.71 -5.68
CA ARG A 40 15.39 17.38 -5.05
C ARG A 40 14.88 16.23 -5.91
N VAL A 41 14.08 16.54 -6.93
CA VAL A 41 13.42 15.56 -7.79
C VAL A 41 13.55 15.95 -9.26
N ASN A 42 13.39 14.97 -10.14
CA ASN A 42 13.23 15.17 -11.58
C ASN A 42 11.75 14.98 -11.94
N ILE A 43 11.23 15.85 -12.79
CA ILE A 43 9.87 15.70 -13.33
C ILE A 43 9.93 14.66 -14.45
N VAL A 44 9.14 13.60 -14.33
CA VAL A 44 9.04 12.51 -15.31
C VAL A 44 7.80 12.71 -16.19
N ALA A 45 6.69 13.13 -15.60
CA ALA A 45 5.47 13.45 -16.31
C ALA A 45 4.73 14.61 -15.63
N GLU A 46 3.88 15.28 -16.40
CA GLU A 46 3.14 16.47 -15.98
C GLU A 46 1.64 16.29 -16.23
N TYR A 47 0.82 17.03 -15.50
CA TYR A 47 -0.59 17.25 -15.80
C TYR A 47 -0.76 18.38 -16.81
N ASP A 48 -1.90 18.42 -17.49
CA ASP A 48 -2.32 19.58 -18.29
C ASP A 48 -2.92 20.72 -17.43
N VAL A 49 -2.71 20.66 -16.12
CA VAL A 49 -3.06 21.68 -15.14
C VAL A 49 -1.79 22.44 -14.74
N SER A 50 -1.89 23.76 -14.59
CA SER A 50 -0.74 24.61 -14.22
C SER A 50 -0.96 25.33 -12.90
N ALA A 51 0.08 25.40 -12.08
CA ALA A 51 0.17 26.33 -10.96
C ALA A 51 0.73 27.67 -11.45
N ARG A 52 0.17 28.78 -10.95
CA ARG A 52 0.54 30.14 -11.36
C ARG A 52 0.76 31.04 -10.15
N SER A 53 1.74 31.92 -10.26
CA SER A 53 1.92 33.12 -9.45
C SER A 53 2.04 34.34 -10.40
N PRO A 54 2.02 35.58 -9.90
CA PRO A 54 2.17 36.76 -10.76
C PRO A 54 3.44 36.78 -11.63
N SER A 55 4.51 36.10 -11.19
CA SER A 55 5.82 36.09 -11.87
C SER A 55 6.25 34.70 -12.38
N PHE A 56 5.43 33.67 -12.19
CA PHE A 56 5.84 32.30 -12.47
C PHE A 56 4.66 31.42 -12.88
N THR A 57 4.88 30.49 -13.81
CA THR A 57 3.90 29.48 -14.20
C THR A 57 4.62 28.18 -14.47
N MET A 58 4.07 27.06 -13.96
CA MET A 58 4.55 25.72 -14.27
C MET A 58 3.38 24.74 -14.40
N LYS A 59 3.56 23.71 -15.21
CA LYS A 59 2.66 22.55 -15.18
C LYS A 59 2.85 21.80 -13.87
N LEU A 60 1.76 21.22 -13.36
CA LEU A 60 1.85 20.40 -12.16
C LEU A 60 2.52 19.06 -12.49
N PRO A 61 3.48 18.59 -11.69
CA PRO A 61 4.08 17.29 -11.89
C PRO A 61 3.06 16.18 -11.57
N SER A 62 2.95 15.19 -12.46
CA SER A 62 2.12 13.99 -12.26
C SER A 62 2.96 12.77 -11.85
N VAL A 63 4.22 12.73 -12.25
CA VAL A 63 5.21 11.72 -11.83
C VAL A 63 6.55 12.41 -11.60
N ILE A 64 7.16 12.15 -10.45
CA ILE A 64 8.48 12.66 -10.06
C ILE A 64 9.40 11.52 -9.64
N ALA A 65 10.69 11.64 -9.93
CA ALA A 65 11.72 10.70 -9.47
C ALA A 65 12.69 11.40 -8.52
N LEU A 66 13.00 10.75 -7.39
CA LEU A 66 14.04 11.21 -6.48
C LEU A 66 15.40 11.23 -7.18
N ARG A 67 16.23 12.23 -6.86
CA ARG A 67 17.60 12.31 -7.39
C ARG A 67 18.58 11.37 -6.69
N GLU A 68 18.31 11.07 -5.42
CA GLU A 68 19.12 10.18 -4.61
C GLU A 68 18.35 8.88 -4.34
N TYR A 69 19.06 7.76 -4.45
CA TYR A 69 18.46 6.45 -4.20
C TYR A 69 18.20 6.27 -2.70
N ILE A 70 16.93 6.08 -2.34
CA ILE A 70 16.55 5.71 -0.98
C ILE A 70 16.56 4.18 -0.88
N PRO A 71 17.41 3.58 -0.03
CA PRO A 71 17.38 2.15 0.21
C PRO A 71 16.07 1.78 0.93
N LEU A 72 15.25 0.95 0.28
CA LEU A 72 14.05 0.40 0.89
C LEU A 72 14.46 -0.61 1.99
N SER A 73 13.86 -0.48 3.17
CA SER A 73 14.03 -1.49 4.24
C SER A 73 13.67 -2.87 3.67
N ARG A 74 14.58 -3.84 3.85
CA ARG A 74 14.37 -5.22 3.39
C ARG A 74 13.23 -5.92 4.13
N GLN A 75 12.81 -5.39 5.27
CA GLN A 75 11.79 -6.00 6.11
C GLN A 75 10.55 -5.11 6.24
N PRO A 76 9.36 -5.64 5.95
CA PRO A 76 8.11 -4.94 6.17
C PRO A 76 7.87 -4.58 7.63
N ALA A 77 7.45 -3.33 7.86
CA ALA A 77 7.03 -2.87 9.17
C ALA A 77 5.78 -3.66 9.64
N PHE A 78 5.75 -4.05 10.91
CA PHE A 78 4.60 -4.74 11.50
C PHE A 78 3.49 -3.74 11.84
N THR A 79 2.62 -3.47 10.87
CA THR A 79 1.47 -2.57 11.00
C THR A 79 0.17 -3.33 10.71
N ARG A 80 -0.96 -2.86 11.25
CA ARG A 80 -2.29 -3.45 10.98
C ARG A 80 -2.55 -3.59 9.48
N PHE A 81 -2.22 -2.54 8.74
CA PHE A 81 -2.36 -2.50 7.30
C PHE A 81 -1.53 -3.56 6.60
N ASN A 82 -0.24 -3.74 6.96
CA ASN A 82 0.60 -4.75 6.33
C ASN A 82 0.16 -6.19 6.70
N VAL A 83 -0.45 -6.40 7.87
CA VAL A 83 -1.10 -7.68 8.19
C VAL A 83 -2.30 -7.93 7.28
N PHE A 84 -3.17 -6.93 7.08
CA PHE A 84 -4.33 -7.05 6.19
C PHE A 84 -3.90 -7.27 4.74
N LEU A 85 -2.88 -6.55 4.28
CA LEU A 85 -2.32 -6.69 2.95
C LEU A 85 -1.66 -8.05 2.73
N ARG A 86 -0.91 -8.56 3.73
CA ARG A 86 -0.36 -9.93 3.70
C ARG A 86 -1.46 -10.95 3.46
N ASP A 87 -2.59 -10.77 4.13
CA ASP A 87 -3.75 -11.66 4.13
C ASP A 87 -4.76 -11.31 3.01
N ARG A 88 -4.41 -10.37 2.12
CA ARG A 88 -5.23 -9.90 0.98
C ARG A 88 -6.62 -9.40 1.37
N PHE A 89 -6.75 -8.80 2.57
CA PHE A 89 -8.01 -8.36 3.15
C PHE A 89 -9.03 -9.49 3.38
N ASN A 90 -8.56 -10.74 3.38
CA ASN A 90 -9.40 -11.90 3.67
C ASN A 90 -9.26 -12.30 5.14
N CYS A 91 -10.39 -12.60 5.75
CA CYS A 91 -10.43 -13.20 7.07
C CYS A 91 -9.73 -14.56 7.02
N GLN A 92 -8.68 -14.73 7.82
CA GLN A 92 -7.93 -15.99 7.83
C GLN A 92 -8.74 -17.14 8.43
N TYR A 93 -9.89 -16.92 9.06
CA TYR A 93 -10.72 -18.02 9.59
C TYR A 93 -11.78 -18.50 8.62
N CYS A 94 -12.59 -17.59 8.05
CA CYS A 94 -13.65 -17.97 7.11
C CYS A 94 -13.22 -17.92 5.64
N GLY A 95 -12.07 -17.31 5.31
CA GLY A 95 -11.55 -17.19 3.95
C GLY A 95 -12.13 -16.03 3.14
N GLU A 96 -13.25 -15.47 3.57
CA GLU A 96 -13.96 -14.40 2.87
C GLU A 96 -13.23 -13.05 2.91
N TRP A 97 -13.41 -12.25 1.85
CA TRP A 97 -12.96 -10.86 1.76
C TRP A 97 -13.89 -9.93 2.53
N PHE A 98 -13.33 -8.90 3.18
CA PHE A 98 -14.12 -7.87 3.87
C PHE A 98 -13.55 -6.46 3.64
N PRO A 99 -14.41 -5.42 3.69
CA PRO A 99 -13.96 -4.04 3.77
C PRO A 99 -13.07 -3.80 5.00
N VAL A 100 -12.10 -2.89 4.88
CA VAL A 100 -11.10 -2.60 5.94
C VAL A 100 -11.74 -2.27 7.30
N HIS A 101 -12.90 -1.60 7.32
CA HIS A 101 -13.57 -1.19 8.55
C HIS A 101 -14.27 -2.36 9.28
N GLU A 102 -14.50 -3.48 8.62
CA GLU A 102 -15.05 -4.71 9.21
C GLU A 102 -13.97 -5.71 9.64
N LEU A 103 -12.73 -5.47 9.19
CA LEU A 103 -11.56 -6.26 9.53
C LEU A 103 -10.94 -5.85 10.86
N THR A 104 -10.54 -6.87 11.59
CA THR A 104 -9.77 -6.78 12.84
C THR A 104 -8.52 -7.63 12.71
N PHE A 105 -7.62 -7.54 13.69
CA PHE A 105 -6.54 -8.49 13.84
C PHE A 105 -6.84 -9.40 15.04
N ASP A 106 -6.48 -10.67 14.93
CA ASP A 106 -6.58 -11.64 16.00
C ASP A 106 -5.22 -12.28 16.30
N HIS A 107 -5.03 -12.67 17.57
CA HIS A 107 -3.87 -13.41 18.02
C HIS A 107 -4.17 -14.91 17.98
N VAL A 108 -3.50 -15.66 17.09
CA VAL A 108 -3.64 -17.11 16.93
C VAL A 108 -3.48 -17.83 18.27
N VAL A 109 -2.44 -17.48 19.03
CA VAL A 109 -2.32 -17.71 20.47
C VAL A 109 -2.85 -16.46 21.18
N PRO A 110 -3.95 -16.53 21.94
CA PRO A 110 -4.50 -15.37 22.65
C PRO A 110 -3.49 -14.72 23.60
N ARG A 111 -3.59 -13.39 23.78
CA ARG A 111 -2.73 -12.65 24.73
C ARG A 111 -2.83 -13.19 26.17
N SER A 112 -4.03 -13.59 26.59
CA SER A 112 -4.27 -14.22 27.91
C SER A 112 -3.51 -15.54 28.11
N LYS A 113 -3.03 -16.15 27.03
CA LYS A 113 -2.25 -17.40 27.02
C LYS A 113 -0.79 -17.18 26.61
N GLY A 114 -0.31 -15.94 26.72
CA GLY A 114 1.09 -15.57 26.44
C GLY A 114 1.40 -15.26 24.97
N GLY A 115 0.39 -15.15 24.11
CA GLY A 115 0.57 -14.77 22.72
C GLY A 115 1.17 -13.37 22.53
N ARG A 116 2.20 -13.27 21.71
CA ARG A 116 2.88 -12.00 21.39
C ARG A 116 2.21 -11.28 20.23
N THR A 117 2.32 -9.97 20.17
CA THR A 117 1.86 -9.17 19.03
C THR A 117 3.00 -9.01 18.03
N ASN A 118 3.15 -9.98 17.14
CA ASN A 118 4.19 -10.01 16.10
C ASN A 118 3.69 -10.75 14.85
N TRP A 119 4.54 -10.80 13.82
CA TRP A 119 4.25 -11.43 12.53
C TRP A 119 3.86 -12.91 12.63
N ASP A 120 4.37 -13.63 13.63
CA ASP A 120 4.23 -15.08 13.78
C ASP A 120 2.99 -15.49 14.60
N ASN A 121 2.20 -14.52 15.05
CA ASN A 121 1.03 -14.79 15.89
C ASN A 121 -0.20 -13.98 15.54
N VAL A 122 -0.09 -12.97 14.67
CA VAL A 122 -1.20 -12.08 14.32
C VAL A 122 -1.70 -12.32 12.90
N VAL A 123 -3.01 -12.45 12.75
CA VAL A 123 -3.72 -12.65 11.48
C VAL A 123 -4.89 -11.68 11.33
N THR A 124 -5.35 -11.52 10.10
CA THR A 124 -6.57 -10.79 9.74
C THR A 124 -7.80 -11.62 10.06
N ALA A 125 -8.79 -11.02 10.70
CA ALA A 125 -10.04 -11.68 11.07
C ALA A 125 -11.22 -10.71 10.93
N CYS A 126 -12.34 -11.18 10.36
CA CYS A 126 -13.59 -10.42 10.43
C CYS A 126 -14.10 -10.37 11.87
N SER A 127 -14.89 -9.35 12.19
CA SER A 127 -15.43 -9.14 13.54
C SER A 127 -16.18 -10.36 14.09
N VAL A 128 -16.94 -11.06 13.24
CA VAL A 128 -17.71 -12.27 13.62
C VAL A 128 -16.79 -13.42 14.02
N CYS A 129 -15.79 -13.74 13.18
CA CYS A 129 -14.84 -14.81 13.46
C CYS A 129 -13.98 -14.48 14.68
N ASN A 130 -13.51 -13.24 14.80
CA ASN A 130 -12.72 -12.80 15.93
C ASN A 130 -13.49 -12.94 17.26
N LEU A 131 -14.77 -12.53 17.28
CA LEU A 131 -15.63 -12.71 18.44
C LEU A 131 -15.90 -14.17 18.77
N ARG A 132 -16.09 -15.03 17.75
CA ARG A 132 -16.30 -16.47 17.93
C ARG A 132 -15.08 -17.17 18.54
N LYS A 133 -13.87 -16.78 18.11
CA LYS A 133 -12.61 -17.32 18.67
C LYS A 133 -12.34 -16.78 20.07
N ALA A 134 -12.52 -15.47 20.28
CA ALA A 134 -12.29 -14.79 21.55
C ALA A 134 -10.92 -15.17 22.18
N ASN A 135 -10.89 -15.57 23.45
CA ASN A 135 -9.68 -15.97 24.18
C ASN A 135 -9.33 -17.46 24.03
N LYS A 136 -9.97 -18.18 23.10
CA LYS A 136 -9.68 -19.59 22.82
C LYS A 136 -8.48 -19.70 21.89
N SER A 137 -7.68 -20.73 22.12
CA SER A 137 -6.66 -21.17 21.16
C SER A 137 -7.33 -21.74 19.91
N VAL A 138 -6.57 -21.85 18.82
CA VAL A 138 -7.04 -22.52 17.60
C VAL A 138 -7.52 -23.95 17.83
N LYS A 139 -6.92 -24.66 18.80
CA LYS A 139 -7.34 -26.03 19.17
C LYS A 139 -8.69 -26.06 19.89
N GLU A 140 -8.95 -25.10 20.79
CA GLU A 140 -10.21 -25.05 21.55
C GLU A 140 -11.38 -24.48 20.74
N SER A 141 -11.09 -23.65 19.75
CA SER A 141 -12.10 -23.05 18.87
C SER A 141 -12.31 -23.81 17.58
N GLU A 142 -11.39 -24.73 17.24
CA GLU A 142 -11.29 -25.39 15.92
C GLU A 142 -11.19 -24.38 14.76
N MET A 143 -10.77 -23.15 15.05
CA MET A 143 -10.62 -22.06 14.08
C MET A 143 -9.14 -21.92 13.69
N TYR A 144 -8.71 -22.74 12.73
CA TYR A 144 -7.37 -22.65 12.17
C TYR A 144 -7.33 -21.57 11.09
N PRO A 145 -6.30 -20.71 11.08
CA PRO A 145 -6.15 -19.75 10.00
C PRO A 145 -5.81 -20.48 8.69
N GLN A 146 -6.32 -19.99 7.56
CA GLN A 146 -6.03 -20.50 6.21
C GLN A 146 -4.53 -20.53 5.93
N ASN A 147 -3.82 -19.48 6.38
CA ASN A 147 -2.37 -19.43 6.34
C ASN A 147 -1.83 -19.16 7.74
N MET A 148 -0.82 -19.94 8.15
CA MET A 148 -0.14 -19.67 9.42
C MET A 148 0.56 -18.31 9.36
N PRO A 149 0.44 -17.48 10.43
CA PRO A 149 1.06 -16.17 10.47
C PRO A 149 2.58 -16.29 10.35
N LYS A 150 3.14 -15.54 9.40
CA LYS A 150 4.58 -15.35 9.22
C LYS A 150 4.85 -13.95 8.69
N GLN A 151 6.09 -13.50 8.83
CA GLN A 151 6.51 -12.24 8.23
C GLN A 151 6.55 -12.37 6.69
N PRO A 152 5.87 -11.49 5.95
CA PRO A 152 5.96 -11.48 4.50
C PRO A 152 7.29 -10.86 4.06
N SER A 153 7.76 -11.21 2.85
CA SER A 153 8.80 -10.44 2.19
C SER A 153 8.23 -9.12 1.67
N THR A 154 9.09 -8.12 1.47
CA THR A 154 8.68 -6.86 0.82
C THR A 154 8.07 -7.12 -0.56
N TRP A 155 8.65 -8.04 -1.34
CA TRP A 155 8.11 -8.44 -2.63
C TRP A 155 6.69 -9.02 -2.53
N GLN A 156 6.43 -9.90 -1.56
CA GLN A 156 5.10 -10.48 -1.36
C GLN A 156 4.03 -9.41 -1.05
N LEU A 157 4.38 -8.39 -0.25
CA LEU A 157 3.47 -7.28 0.01
C LEU A 157 3.26 -6.39 -1.22
N GLN A 158 4.30 -6.16 -2.02
CA GLN A 158 4.19 -5.40 -3.26
C GLN A 158 3.28 -6.10 -4.27
N GLU A 159 3.45 -7.39 -4.47
CA GLU A 159 2.59 -8.22 -5.33
C GLU A 159 1.14 -8.22 -4.85
N ASN A 160 0.90 -8.38 -3.55
CA ASN A 160 -0.45 -8.25 -3.00
C ASN A 160 -1.00 -6.83 -3.21
N GLY A 161 -0.18 -5.78 -3.07
CA GLY A 161 -0.57 -4.39 -3.27
C GLY A 161 -0.96 -4.05 -4.72
N ARG A 162 -0.30 -4.67 -5.70
CA ARG A 162 -0.65 -4.53 -7.13
C ARG A 162 -2.09 -4.97 -7.43
N ALA A 163 -2.63 -5.93 -6.66
CA ALA A 163 -4.01 -6.38 -6.80
C ALA A 163 -5.06 -5.39 -6.23
N PHE A 164 -4.64 -4.37 -5.48
CA PHE A 164 -5.51 -3.37 -4.86
C PHE A 164 -5.07 -1.95 -5.25
N PRO A 165 -5.16 -1.56 -6.53
CA PRO A 165 -4.81 -0.21 -6.93
C PRO A 165 -5.71 0.81 -6.21
N PRO A 166 -5.16 1.93 -5.70
CA PRO A 166 -5.94 2.95 -5.04
C PRO A 166 -7.03 3.51 -5.98
N ASN A 167 -8.22 3.75 -5.42
CA ASN A 167 -9.32 4.39 -6.12
C ASN A 167 -8.83 5.68 -6.79
N TYR A 168 -8.97 5.71 -8.12
CA TYR A 168 -8.52 6.73 -9.07
C TYR A 168 -7.03 6.68 -9.44
N LEU A 169 -6.68 5.77 -10.36
CA LEU A 169 -5.40 5.79 -11.06
C LEU A 169 -5.48 6.72 -12.27
N HIS A 170 -4.57 7.70 -12.35
CA HIS A 170 -4.41 8.53 -13.53
C HIS A 170 -3.75 7.71 -14.66
N LYS A 171 -4.16 7.95 -15.92
CA LYS A 171 -3.67 7.19 -17.11
C LYS A 171 -2.15 7.11 -17.23
N SER A 172 -1.41 8.14 -16.81
CA SER A 172 0.06 8.17 -16.87
C SER A 172 0.76 7.28 -15.84
N TRP A 173 0.04 6.69 -14.89
CA TRP A 173 0.61 5.79 -13.89
C TRP A 173 0.57 4.32 -14.34
N HIS A 174 -0.17 4.01 -15.42
CA HIS A 174 -0.28 2.64 -15.91
C HIS A 174 1.08 2.04 -16.27
N ASP A 175 1.93 2.80 -16.96
CA ASP A 175 3.25 2.34 -17.42
C ASP A 175 4.21 1.99 -16.26
N PHE A 176 4.00 2.57 -15.09
CA PHE A 176 4.85 2.35 -13.89
C PHE A 176 4.29 1.32 -12.92
N LEU A 177 3.00 0.99 -13.04
CA LEU A 177 2.29 0.05 -12.15
C LEU A 177 2.11 -1.33 -12.79
N TYR A 178 2.12 -1.42 -14.11
CA TYR A 178 1.77 -2.60 -14.90
C TYR A 178 2.88 -3.11 -15.82
N TRP A 179 4.16 -2.88 -15.46
CA TRP A 179 5.32 -3.30 -16.26
C TRP A 179 5.36 -4.80 -16.62
N ASP A 180 4.62 -5.65 -15.91
CA ASP A 180 4.54 -7.10 -16.15
C ASP A 180 3.21 -7.56 -16.79
N SER A 181 2.39 -6.64 -17.32
CA SER A 181 1.18 -7.04 -18.04
C SER A 181 1.53 -7.50 -19.45
N GLU A 182 1.15 -8.74 -19.79
CA GLU A 182 1.32 -9.26 -21.15
C GLU A 182 0.67 -8.32 -22.17
N LEU A 183 1.45 -7.90 -23.16
CA LEU A 183 0.93 -7.16 -24.31
C LEU A 183 -0.01 -8.09 -25.09
N GLN A 184 -1.26 -7.68 -25.24
CA GLN A 184 -2.17 -8.37 -26.16
C GLN A 184 -1.71 -8.05 -27.59
N GLU A 185 -1.40 -9.09 -28.37
CA GLU A 185 -1.20 -8.97 -29.81
C GLU A 185 -2.56 -8.57 -30.44
N GLU A 186 -2.59 -7.46 -31.18
CA GLU A 186 -3.73 -7.07 -32.02
C GLU A 186 -3.96 -8.06 -33.18
#